data_AF-A0A348WN13-F1
#
_entry.id   AF-A0A348WN13-F1
#
_cell.length_a   1.000
_cell.length_b   1.000
_cell.length_c   1.000
_cell.angle_alpha   90.00
_cell.angle_beta   90.00
_cell.angle_gamma   90.00
#
_symmetry.space_group_name_H-M   'P 1'
#
loop_
_entity.id
_entity.type
_entity.pdbx_description
1 polymer ?
#
loop_
_entity_poly.entity_id
_entity_poly.type
_entity_poly.pdbx_seq_one_letter_code
_entity_poly.pdbx_strand_id
1 'polypeptide(L)'
;GVNSDDGSTINKALLGNIDLLVTTTGNVNVCDRHMLAAIKSTAVVCNIGHFDNEIDTAFMRKNWRWEEIKPQVHKIYRSDDDNDYLLLLAEGRLVNLGNATGHPSRIMDGSFANQVLAQMHLFQQKFADMSIE
;
A
#
# COMPACT_ATOMS: atom_id res chain seq x y z
N GLY A 1 -10.92 19.17 -0.67
CA GLY A 1 -12.17 18.81 0.03
C GLY A 1 -11.92 18.84 1.51
N VAL A 2 -12.96 19.04 2.33
CA VAL A 2 -12.85 18.93 3.79
C VAL A 2 -13.08 17.46 4.15
N ASN A 3 -12.15 16.85 4.89
CA ASN A 3 -12.35 15.51 5.47
C ASN A 3 -13.11 15.67 6.80
N SER A 4 -14.34 15.18 6.85
CA SER A 4 -15.21 15.24 8.03
C SER A 4 -14.91 14.18 9.09
N ASP A 5 -14.06 13.19 8.76
CA ASP A 5 -13.65 12.05 9.60
C ASP A 5 -14.80 11.21 10.22
N ASP A 6 -16.03 11.40 9.73
CA ASP A 6 -17.27 10.76 10.21
C ASP A 6 -17.88 9.78 9.20
N GLY A 7 -17.24 9.60 8.03
CA GLY A 7 -17.69 8.72 6.96
C GLY A 7 -18.93 9.20 6.20
N SER A 8 -19.51 10.36 6.56
CA SER A 8 -20.72 10.91 5.91
C SER A 8 -20.49 11.26 4.44
N THR A 9 -19.24 11.54 4.08
CA THR A 9 -18.81 11.93 2.74
C THR A 9 -18.43 10.73 1.84
N ILE A 10 -18.49 9.50 2.35
CA ILE A 10 -18.15 8.30 1.59
C ILE A 10 -19.22 7.98 0.55
N ASN A 11 -18.80 7.84 -0.71
CA ASN A 11 -19.65 7.33 -1.78
C ASN A 11 -19.78 5.80 -1.71
N LYS A 12 -20.71 5.31 -0.88
CA LYS A 12 -20.96 3.88 -0.67
C LYS A 12 -21.41 3.16 -1.94
N ALA A 13 -22.18 3.82 -2.80
CA ALA A 13 -22.64 3.23 -4.06
C ALA A 13 -21.47 2.94 -5.01
N LEU A 14 -20.46 3.82 -5.03
CA LEU A 14 -19.23 3.58 -5.78
C LEU A 14 -18.43 2.43 -5.16
N LEU A 15 -18.06 2.54 -3.88
CA LEU A 15 -17.18 1.57 -3.22
C LEU A 15 -17.78 0.16 -3.12
N GLY A 16 -19.10 0.04 -2.98
CA GLY A 16 -19.81 -1.24 -2.98
C GLY A 16 -19.75 -1.99 -4.31
N ASN A 17 -19.28 -1.35 -5.39
CA ASN A 17 -19.08 -1.95 -6.71
C ASN A 17 -17.60 -2.14 -7.08
N ILE A 18 -16.67 -1.97 -6.13
CA ILE A 18 -15.23 -2.10 -6.38
C ILE A 18 -14.75 -3.47 -5.90
N ASP A 19 -14.27 -4.30 -6.83
CA ASP A 19 -13.70 -5.62 -6.53
C ASP A 19 -12.20 -5.58 -6.16
N LEU A 20 -11.49 -4.53 -6.58
CA LEU A 20 -10.05 -4.34 -6.33
C LEU A 20 -9.77 -2.86 -6.08
N LEU A 21 -9.13 -2.56 -4.95
CA LEU A 21 -8.61 -1.23 -4.62
C LEU A 21 -7.08 -1.29 -4.51
N VAL A 22 -6.41 -0.41 -5.26
CA VAL A 22 -4.95 -0.27 -5.24
C VAL A 22 -4.58 1.16 -4.88
N THR A 23 -3.77 1.35 -3.83
CA THR A 23 -3.19 2.65 -3.48
C THR A 23 -1.82 2.83 -4.13
N THR A 24 -1.54 4.03 -4.66
CA THR A 24 -0.36 4.31 -5.50
C THR A 24 0.21 5.73 -5.30
N THR A 25 -0.03 6.34 -4.14
CA THR A 25 0.03 7.80 -3.98
C THR A 25 1.29 8.31 -3.30
N GLY A 26 1.95 7.49 -2.48
CA GLY A 26 3.00 7.93 -1.55
C GLY A 26 2.49 8.85 -0.44
N ASN A 27 1.18 8.86 -0.16
CA ASN A 27 0.54 9.71 0.84
C ASN A 27 -0.15 8.88 1.93
N VAL A 28 -0.56 9.53 3.02
CA VAL A 28 -1.09 8.85 4.22
C VAL A 28 -2.61 8.76 4.16
N ASN A 29 -3.15 7.60 4.56
CA ASN A 29 -4.58 7.33 4.73
C ASN A 29 -5.44 7.67 3.50
N VAL A 30 -4.93 7.37 2.31
CA VAL A 30 -5.69 7.53 1.06
C VAL A 30 -6.73 6.41 0.86
N CYS A 31 -6.57 5.29 1.58
CA CYS A 31 -7.60 4.28 1.82
C CYS A 31 -7.86 4.21 3.32
N ASP A 32 -8.76 5.07 3.79
CA ASP A 32 -9.06 5.22 5.22
C ASP A 32 -10.04 4.16 5.76
N ARG A 33 -10.24 4.16 7.09
CA ARG A 33 -11.16 3.26 7.79
C ARG A 33 -12.60 3.29 7.25
N HIS A 34 -13.08 4.43 6.78
CA HIS A 34 -14.45 4.59 6.30
C HIS A 34 -14.61 4.01 4.90
N MET A 35 -13.58 4.15 4.05
CA MET A 35 -13.50 3.47 2.76
C MET A 35 -13.43 1.95 2.93
N LEU A 36 -12.59 1.46 3.84
CA LEU A 36 -12.46 0.03 4.15
C LEU A 36 -13.78 -0.58 4.65
N ALA A 37 -14.55 0.17 5.44
CA ALA A 37 -15.87 -0.26 5.89
C ALA A 37 -16.93 -0.28 4.77
N ALA A 38 -16.77 0.54 3.73
CA ALA A 38 -17.77 0.72 2.67
C ALA A 38 -17.49 -0.08 1.38
N ILE A 39 -16.24 -0.54 1.17
CA ILE A 39 -15.88 -1.29 -0.03
C ILE A 39 -16.63 -2.63 -0.10
N LYS A 40 -16.87 -3.13 -1.32
CA LYS A 40 -17.54 -4.41 -1.56
C LYS A 40 -16.95 -5.54 -0.71
N SER A 41 -17.81 -6.37 -0.13
CA SER A 41 -17.36 -7.60 0.53
C SER A 41 -16.60 -8.48 -0.46
N THR A 42 -15.58 -9.17 0.03
CA THR A 42 -14.62 -10.01 -0.71
C THR A 42 -13.64 -9.24 -1.61
N ALA A 43 -13.70 -7.90 -1.63
CA ALA A 43 -12.78 -7.10 -2.43
C ALA A 43 -11.32 -7.30 -2.01
N VAL A 44 -10.43 -7.23 -3.01
CA VAL A 44 -8.99 -7.23 -2.81
C VAL A 44 -8.53 -5.80 -2.52
N VAL A 45 -7.73 -5.62 -1.48
CA VAL A 45 -7.11 -4.35 -1.12
C VAL A 45 -5.60 -4.53 -1.10
N CYS A 46 -4.88 -3.67 -1.80
CA CYS A 46 -3.42 -3.69 -1.81
C CYS A 46 -2.82 -2.31 -2.08
N ASN A 47 -1.52 -2.21 -1.85
CA ASN A 47 -0.74 -0.99 -2.00
C ASN A 47 0.49 -1.28 -2.85
N ILE A 48 0.79 -0.40 -3.80
CA ILE A 48 2.03 -0.44 -4.59
C ILE A 48 2.99 0.71 -4.25
N GLY A 49 2.54 1.65 -3.42
CA GLY A 49 3.39 2.72 -2.90
C GLY A 49 4.35 2.24 -1.81
N HIS A 50 5.33 3.08 -1.49
CA HIS A 50 6.51 2.67 -0.73
C HIS A 50 6.22 2.30 0.74
N PHE A 51 5.21 2.91 1.35
CA PHE A 51 4.86 2.69 2.77
C PHE A 51 3.45 2.15 2.91
N ASP A 52 3.22 1.36 3.96
CA ASP A 52 1.92 0.72 4.22
C ASP A 52 0.83 1.67 4.72
N ASN A 53 1.22 2.86 5.19
CA ASN A 53 0.32 3.89 5.71
C ASN A 53 -0.56 4.58 4.66
N GLU A 54 -0.49 4.17 3.38
CA GLU A 54 -1.52 4.53 2.40
C GLU A 54 -2.89 3.93 2.78
N ILE A 55 -2.88 2.76 3.44
CA ILE A 55 -4.06 2.04 3.91
C ILE A 55 -4.06 2.06 5.44
N ASP A 56 -5.20 2.32 6.08
CA ASP A 56 -5.33 2.27 7.54
C ASP A 56 -5.36 0.81 8.07
N THR A 57 -4.25 0.10 7.92
CA THR A 57 -4.07 -1.29 8.39
C THR A 57 -4.07 -1.38 9.91
N ALA A 58 -3.67 -0.32 10.61
CA ALA A 58 -3.72 -0.23 12.06
C ALA A 58 -5.17 -0.30 12.57
N PHE A 59 -6.10 0.42 11.93
CA PHE A 59 -7.53 0.28 12.19
C PHE A 59 -7.99 -1.17 11.99
N MET A 60 -7.62 -1.81 10.88
CA MET A 60 -8.00 -3.20 10.60
C MET A 60 -7.43 -4.16 11.66
N ARG A 61 -6.17 -4.01 12.07
CA ARG A 61 -5.54 -4.83 13.11
C ARG A 61 -6.23 -4.69 14.47
N LYS A 62 -6.69 -3.48 14.79
CA LYS A 62 -7.33 -3.19 16.08
C LYS A 62 -8.78 -3.67 16.15
N ASN A 63 -9.52 -3.59 15.04
CA ASN A 63 -10.98 -3.74 15.07
C ASN A 63 -11.49 -5.02 14.39
N TRP A 64 -10.70 -5.65 13.52
CA TRP A 64 -11.16 -6.75 12.68
C TRP A 64 -10.35 -8.03 12.90
N ARG A 65 -10.97 -9.17 12.59
CA ARG A 65 -10.34 -10.48 12.72
C ARG A 65 -9.51 -10.78 11.48
N TRP A 66 -8.23 -11.09 11.68
CA TRP A 66 -7.31 -11.49 10.61
C TRP A 66 -7.20 -13.00 10.55
N GLU A 67 -7.35 -13.57 9.36
CA GLU A 67 -7.13 -14.97 9.07
C GLU A 67 -6.13 -15.08 7.92
N GLU A 68 -4.97 -15.67 8.19
CA GLU A 68 -3.95 -15.91 7.17
C GLU A 68 -4.39 -17.08 6.28
N ILE A 69 -4.46 -16.85 4.97
CA ILE A 69 -4.66 -17.94 3.98
C ILE A 69 -3.32 -18.61 3.70
N LYS A 70 -2.30 -17.77 3.47
CA LYS A 70 -0.90 -18.13 3.23
C LYS A 70 -0.03 -16.89 3.46
N PRO A 71 1.31 -17.01 3.44
CA PRO A 71 2.17 -15.85 3.59
C PRO A 71 1.78 -14.71 2.65
N GLN A 72 1.67 -13.51 3.22
CA GLN A 72 1.31 -12.26 2.53
C GLN A 72 -0.11 -12.21 1.94
N VAL A 73 -1.02 -13.10 2.36
CA VAL A 73 -2.43 -13.07 1.96
C VAL A 73 -3.33 -13.33 3.16
N HIS A 74 -4.14 -12.34 3.52
CA HIS A 74 -5.03 -12.41 4.69
C HIS A 74 -6.47 -12.11 4.30
N LYS A 75 -7.41 -12.87 4.88
CA LYS A 75 -8.81 -12.42 4.99
C LYS A 75 -8.95 -11.54 6.22
N ILE A 76 -9.60 -10.40 6.03
CA ILE A 76 -9.89 -9.44 7.10
C ILE A 76 -11.41 -9.39 7.27
N TYR A 77 -11.93 -10.10 8.27
CA TYR A 77 -13.37 -10.16 8.52
C TYR A 77 -13.84 -8.90 9.25
N ARG A 78 -14.83 -8.23 8.67
CA ARG A 78 -15.39 -6.97 9.19
C ARG A 78 -16.53 -7.21 10.19
N SER A 79 -17.09 -8.41 10.16
CA SER A 79 -18.13 -8.89 11.07
C SER A 79 -18.00 -10.41 11.27
N ASP A 80 -18.95 -11.00 12.01
CA ASP A 80 -19.04 -12.45 12.22
C ASP A 80 -19.64 -13.20 11.01
N ASP A 81 -20.06 -12.50 9.95
CA ASP A 81 -20.49 -13.12 8.69
C ASP A 81 -19.26 -13.58 7.88
N ASP A 82 -19.21 -14.87 7.56
CA ASP A 82 -18.14 -15.48 6.76
C ASP A 82 -18.02 -14.90 5.34
N ASN A 83 -19.05 -14.22 4.84
CA ASN A 83 -19.04 -13.56 3.53
C ASN A 83 -18.60 -12.09 3.61
N ASP A 84 -18.41 -11.53 4.80
CA ASP A 84 -18.07 -10.14 5.03
C ASP A 84 -16.60 -9.95 5.41
N TYR A 85 -15.72 -10.19 4.43
CA TYR A 85 -14.28 -10.01 4.59
C TYR A 85 -13.65 -9.24 3.43
N LEU A 86 -12.45 -8.70 3.64
CA LEU A 86 -11.58 -8.17 2.60
C LEU A 86 -10.38 -9.10 2.39
N LEU A 87 -9.83 -9.14 1.19
CA LEU A 87 -8.55 -9.81 0.92
C LEU A 87 -7.43 -8.77 0.93
N LEU A 88 -6.60 -8.80 1.96
CA LEU A 88 -5.44 -7.91 2.08
C LEU A 88 -4.17 -8.61 1.62
N LEU A 89 -3.46 -7.97 0.68
CA LEU A 89 -2.18 -8.46 0.17
C LEU A 89 -1.00 -7.74 0.85
N ALA A 90 0.08 -8.49 1.11
CA ALA A 90 1.33 -8.02 1.72
C ALA A 90 1.15 -7.19 3.02
N GLU A 91 0.03 -7.37 3.72
CA GLU A 91 -0.33 -6.58 4.91
C GLU A 91 -0.31 -5.06 4.65
N GLY A 92 -0.57 -4.64 3.40
CA GLY A 92 -0.52 -3.23 2.98
C GLY A 92 0.86 -2.74 2.54
N ARG A 93 1.92 -3.55 2.57
CA ARG A 93 3.23 -3.20 1.98
C ARG A 93 3.22 -3.37 0.45
N LEU A 94 4.30 -2.95 -0.22
CA LEU A 94 4.45 -3.01 -1.68
C LEU A 94 4.09 -4.40 -2.23
N VAL A 95 2.93 -4.49 -2.89
CA VAL A 95 2.33 -5.76 -3.29
C VAL A 95 3.14 -6.50 -4.35
N ASN A 96 3.80 -5.80 -5.27
CA ASN A 96 4.59 -6.42 -6.33
C ASN A 96 5.84 -7.14 -5.80
N LEU A 97 6.48 -6.62 -4.76
CA LEU A 97 7.61 -7.26 -4.10
C LEU A 97 7.14 -8.27 -3.04
N GLY A 98 6.03 -7.99 -2.35
CA GLY A 98 5.53 -8.85 -1.27
C GLY A 98 4.85 -10.14 -1.76
N ASN A 99 4.10 -10.07 -2.87
CA ASN A 99 3.33 -11.19 -3.40
C ASN A 99 3.90 -11.77 -4.71
N ALA A 100 4.92 -11.12 -5.30
CA ALA A 100 5.54 -11.55 -6.54
C ALA A 100 7.06 -11.22 -6.52
N THR A 101 7.65 -10.88 -7.66
CA THR A 101 9.11 -10.67 -7.81
C THR A 101 9.49 -9.23 -8.19
N GLY A 102 8.61 -8.25 -7.98
CA GLY A 102 8.85 -6.86 -8.33
C GLY A 102 8.97 -6.61 -9.84
N HIS A 103 9.75 -5.60 -10.22
CA HIS A 103 9.95 -5.24 -11.63
C HIS A 103 10.90 -6.23 -12.34
N PRO A 104 10.67 -6.56 -13.62
CA PRO A 104 11.57 -7.42 -14.37
C PRO A 104 12.93 -6.77 -14.61
N SER A 105 13.99 -7.58 -14.76
CA SER A 105 15.38 -7.10 -14.87
C SER A 105 15.60 -6.06 -15.97
N ARG A 106 14.91 -6.18 -17.12
CA ARG A 106 15.02 -5.21 -18.22
C ARG A 106 14.48 -3.82 -17.87
N ILE A 107 13.54 -3.72 -16.94
CA ILE A 107 13.07 -2.43 -16.40
C ILE A 107 14.05 -1.92 -15.35
N MET A 108 14.54 -2.80 -14.47
CA MET A 108 15.49 -2.43 -13.42
C MET A 108 16.86 -2.01 -13.95
N ASP A 109 17.25 -2.46 -15.14
CA ASP A 109 18.49 -2.07 -15.83
C ASP A 109 18.65 -0.55 -15.91
N GLY A 110 17.61 0.17 -16.36
CA GLY A 110 17.64 1.63 -16.46
C GLY A 110 17.78 2.32 -15.10
N SER A 111 17.05 1.83 -14.09
CA SER A 111 17.13 2.38 -12.72
C SER A 111 18.51 2.15 -12.10
N PHE A 112 19.07 0.95 -12.25
CA PHE A 112 20.37 0.60 -11.68
C PHE A 112 21.54 1.23 -12.44
N ALA A 113 21.44 1.40 -13.75
CA ALA A 113 22.42 2.19 -14.51
C ALA A 113 22.51 3.62 -13.98
N ASN A 114 21.37 4.28 -13.73
CA ASN A 114 21.36 5.62 -13.14
C ASN A 114 21.92 5.65 -11.71
N GLN A 115 21.59 4.66 -10.87
CA GLN A 115 22.17 4.57 -9.53
C GLN A 115 23.70 4.44 -9.58
N VAL A 116 24.25 3.61 -10.47
CA VAL A 116 25.71 3.48 -10.64
C VAL A 116 26.34 4.78 -11.14
N LEU A 117 25.75 5.44 -12.14
CA LEU A 117 26.24 6.72 -12.63
C LEU A 117 26.22 7.81 -11.54
N ALA A 118 25.17 7.87 -10.73
CA ALA A 118 25.06 8.79 -9.61
C ALA A 118 26.14 8.52 -8.54
N GLN A 119 26.38 7.24 -8.20
CA GLN A 119 27.44 6.85 -7.27
C GLN A 119 28.83 7.25 -7.80
N MET A 120 29.12 6.98 -9.07
CA MET A 120 30.38 7.39 -9.71
C MET A 120 30.57 8.90 -9.65
N HIS A 121 29.53 9.67 -9.99
CA HIS A 121 29.57 11.13 -9.97
C HIS A 121 29.83 11.67 -8.57
N LEU A 122 29.02 11.28 -7.58
CA LEU A 122 29.15 11.74 -6.19
C LEU A 122 30.50 11.36 -5.58
N PHE A 123 30.99 10.15 -5.85
CA PHE A 123 32.30 9.70 -5.36
C PHE A 123 33.46 10.49 -5.98
N GLN A 124 33.40 10.77 -7.28
CA GLN A 124 34.41 11.58 -7.98
C GLN A 124 34.49 13.01 -7.46
N GLN A 125 33.37 13.60 -7.03
CA GLN A 125 33.34 14.94 -6.43
C GLN A 125 34.08 15.01 -5.10
N LYS A 126 34.32 13.87 -4.43
CA LYS A 126 35.07 13.79 -3.17
C LYS A 126 34.62 14.84 -2.14
N PHE A 127 33.30 15.01 -1.97
CA PHE A 127 32.75 16.03 -1.06
C PHE A 127 33.33 15.93 0.36
N ALA A 128 33.63 14.72 0.83
CA ALA A 128 34.25 14.49 2.13
C ALA A 128 35.70 15.00 2.25
N ASP A 129 36.41 15.19 1.14
CA ASP A 129 37.78 15.73 1.10
C ASP A 129 37.79 17.27 0.99
N MET A 130 36.61 17.91 0.82
CA MET A 130 36.52 19.36 0.71
C MET A 130 36.67 20.02 2.08
N SER A 131 37.43 21.12 2.15
CA SER A 131 37.55 21.92 3.37
C SER A 131 36.23 22.61 3.70
N ILE A 132 35.87 22.63 4.98
CA ILE A 132 34.74 23.40 5.50
C ILE A 132 35.21 24.86 5.63
N GLU A 133 35.14 25.63 4.55
CA GLU A 133 35.18 27.10 4.61
C GLU A 133 33.76 27.67 4.77
#